data_AF-A0A252EME1-F1
#
_entry.id   AF-A0A252EME1-F1
#
_cell.length_a   1.000
_cell.length_b   1.000
_cell.length_c   1.000
_cell.angle_alpha   90.00
_cell.angle_beta   90.00
_cell.angle_gamma   90.00
#
_symmetry.space_group_name_H-M   'P 1'
#
loop_
_entity.id
_entity.type
_entity.pdbx_description
1 polymer ?
#
loop_
_entity_poly.entity_id
_entity_poly.type
_entity_poly.pdbx_seq_one_letter_code
_entity_poly.pdbx_strand_id
1 'polypeptide(L)'
;MKFFPLIETAAGSGKFRLGSAAVEAASTTAALALIAPSVGAGLRYGAWLNREVRGLPTFTPAPAEETGKSYKVLAEIGGADQPFILTGSVQTSLPFDASLMCLAMQQGANFRYGLMPADEQPVAAPESPATPSSATPSESTSGTEGTSTPAGS
;
A
#
# COMPACT_ATOMS: atom_id res chain seq x y z
N MET A 1 -9.72 -8.69 16.12
CA MET A 1 -8.50 -7.91 16.46
C MET A 1 -8.62 -6.52 15.85
N LYS A 2 -8.06 -5.49 16.50
CA LYS A 2 -8.17 -4.10 16.04
C LYS A 2 -6.87 -3.60 15.45
N PHE A 3 -6.88 -3.23 14.18
CA PHE A 3 -5.71 -2.79 13.45
C PHE A 3 -5.85 -1.32 13.05
N PHE A 4 -4.74 -0.58 13.08
CA PHE A 4 -4.66 0.72 12.44
C PHE A 4 -3.84 0.63 11.15
N PRO A 5 -4.25 1.35 10.09
CA PRO A 5 -3.48 1.45 8.86
C PRO A 5 -2.08 2.04 9.12
N LEU A 6 -1.09 1.51 8.43
CA LEU A 6 0.20 2.16 8.24
C LEU A 6 0.32 2.52 6.76
N ILE A 7 0.42 3.80 6.42
CA ILE A 7 0.41 4.24 5.03
C ILE A 7 1.72 4.96 4.74
N GLU A 8 2.35 4.62 3.62
CA GLU A 8 3.57 5.28 3.20
C GLU A 8 3.33 6.80 2.97
N THR A 9 4.22 7.65 3.48
CA THR A 9 4.01 9.11 3.43
C THR A 9 4.16 9.72 2.04
N ALA A 10 4.94 9.05 1.19
CA ALA A 10 5.19 9.42 -0.19
C ALA A 10 5.70 8.16 -0.91
N ALA A 11 5.46 8.07 -2.22
CA ALA A 11 5.87 6.90 -3.00
C ALA A 11 7.36 6.59 -2.80
N GLY A 12 7.66 5.38 -2.31
CA GLY A 12 9.04 4.91 -2.11
C GLY A 12 9.81 5.56 -0.95
N SER A 13 9.17 6.35 -0.09
CA SER A 13 9.85 7.00 1.05
C SER A 13 10.38 6.01 2.08
N GLY A 14 9.78 4.82 2.18
CA GLY A 14 10.06 3.84 3.23
C GLY A 14 9.63 4.29 4.63
N LYS A 15 8.87 5.39 4.73
CA LYS A 15 8.35 5.98 5.96
C LYS A 15 6.84 5.85 5.97
N PHE A 16 6.30 5.30 7.04
CA PHE A 16 4.87 5.00 7.16
C PHE A 16 4.27 5.79 8.34
N ARG A 17 3.09 6.35 8.13
CA ARG A 17 2.31 7.05 9.17
C ARG A 17 1.12 6.22 9.59
N LEU A 18 0.78 6.35 10.86
CA LEU A 18 -0.39 5.73 11.43
C LEU A 18 -1.66 6.43 10.95
N GLY A 19 -2.59 5.66 10.39
CA GLY A 19 -3.95 6.12 10.10
C GLY A 19 -4.77 6.31 11.38
N SER A 20 -5.78 7.17 11.33
CA SER A 20 -6.63 7.47 12.48
C SER A 20 -7.82 6.52 12.65
N ALA A 21 -8.27 5.88 11.56
CA ALA A 21 -9.41 4.97 11.57
C ALA A 21 -8.93 3.51 11.73
N ALA A 22 -9.33 2.88 12.82
CA ALA A 22 -9.06 1.46 13.03
C ALA A 22 -10.05 0.58 12.26
N VAL A 23 -9.59 -0.62 11.87
CA VAL A 23 -10.41 -1.69 11.29
C VAL A 23 -10.42 -2.89 12.23
N GLU A 24 -11.56 -3.57 12.31
CA GLU A 24 -11.66 -4.85 13.01
C GLU A 24 -11.54 -6.00 12.00
N ALA A 25 -10.64 -6.93 12.27
CA ALA A 25 -10.38 -8.07 11.41
C ALA A 25 -10.00 -9.32 12.20
N ALA A 26 -10.16 -10.49 11.55
CA ALA A 26 -9.82 -11.79 12.13
C ALA A 26 -8.32 -12.13 12.02
N SER A 27 -7.58 -11.47 11.13
CA SER A 27 -6.14 -11.69 10.89
C SER A 27 -5.47 -10.45 10.29
N THR A 28 -4.13 -10.47 10.20
CA THR A 28 -3.34 -9.45 9.51
C THR A 28 -3.70 -9.37 8.03
N THR A 29 -3.80 -10.51 7.32
CA THR A 29 -4.21 -10.52 5.89
C THR A 29 -5.59 -9.87 5.72
N ALA A 30 -6.55 -10.22 6.58
CA ALA A 30 -7.90 -9.66 6.52
C ALA A 30 -7.90 -8.14 6.80
N ALA A 31 -7.10 -7.67 7.77
CA ALA A 31 -6.96 -6.25 8.05
C ALA A 31 -6.40 -5.48 6.85
N LEU A 32 -5.35 -6.01 6.22
CA LEU A 32 -4.73 -5.42 5.04
C LEU A 32 -5.70 -5.31 3.86
N ALA A 33 -6.52 -6.34 3.63
CA ALA A 33 -7.55 -6.31 2.61
C ALA A 33 -8.61 -5.21 2.84
N LEU A 34 -8.94 -4.91 4.11
CA LEU A 34 -9.84 -3.82 4.47
C LEU A 34 -9.17 -2.43 4.37
N ILE A 35 -7.85 -2.35 4.56
CA ILE A 35 -7.08 -1.11 4.48
C ILE A 35 -6.85 -0.70 3.03
N ALA A 36 -6.50 -1.64 2.16
CA ALA A 36 -6.06 -1.39 0.78
C ALA A 36 -6.93 -0.39 -0.01
N PRO A 37 -8.28 -0.47 0.02
CA PRO A 37 -9.13 0.44 -0.77
C PRO A 37 -9.05 1.91 -0.34
N SER A 38 -8.55 2.20 0.86
CA SER A 38 -8.40 3.56 1.38
C SER A 38 -7.05 4.21 1.06
N VAL A 39 -6.13 3.45 0.48
CA VAL A 39 -4.74 3.87 0.26
C VAL A 39 -4.61 4.52 -1.11
N GLY A 40 -3.96 5.69 -1.15
CA GLY A 40 -3.71 6.42 -2.40
C GLY A 40 -2.79 5.66 -3.36
N ALA A 41 -3.00 5.87 -4.66
CA ALA A 41 -2.16 5.32 -5.70
C ALA A 41 -0.67 5.64 -5.51
N GLY A 42 0.19 4.69 -5.83
CA GLY A 42 1.65 4.80 -5.70
C GLY A 42 2.19 4.65 -4.28
N LEU A 43 1.33 4.44 -3.28
CA LEU A 43 1.73 4.23 -1.89
C LEU A 43 1.67 2.76 -1.51
N ARG A 44 2.53 2.36 -0.58
CA ARG A 44 2.46 1.05 0.09
C ARG A 44 1.74 1.15 1.42
N TYR A 45 1.23 0.04 1.91
CA TYR A 45 0.54 0.01 3.20
C TYR A 45 0.87 -1.21 4.04
N GLY A 46 0.57 -1.07 5.32
CA GLY A 46 0.70 -2.11 6.33
C GLY A 46 -0.38 -1.96 7.39
N ALA A 47 -0.28 -2.78 8.42
CA ALA A 47 -1.17 -2.77 9.57
C ALA A 47 -0.37 -2.79 10.87
N TRP A 48 -0.82 -2.00 11.84
CA TRP A 48 -0.37 -2.08 13.22
C TRP A 48 -1.49 -2.68 14.08
N LEU A 49 -1.21 -3.78 14.79
CA LEU A 49 -2.16 -4.34 15.75
C LEU A 49 -2.18 -3.48 17.01
N ASN A 50 -3.32 -2.86 17.29
CA ASN A 50 -3.48 -2.03 18.46
C ASN A 50 -3.39 -2.88 19.73
N ARG A 51 -2.64 -2.37 20.70
CA ARG A 51 -2.65 -2.90 22.06
C ARG A 51 -3.88 -2.37 22.78
N GLU A 52 -5.03 -3.01 22.57
CA GLU A 52 -6.17 -2.76 23.45
C GLU A 52 -5.79 -3.20 24.88
N VAL A 53 -6.01 -2.31 25.84
CA VAL A 53 -5.31 -2.26 27.12
C VAL A 53 -5.70 -3.42 28.06
N ARG A 54 -4.67 -4.03 28.66
CA ARG A 54 -4.63 -5.03 29.78
C ARG A 54 -5.17 -6.44 29.50
N GLY A 55 -4.22 -7.36 29.27
CA GLY A 55 -4.40 -8.81 29.25
C GLY A 55 -3.29 -9.45 28.41
N LEU A 56 -2.92 -10.70 28.70
CA LEU A 56 -2.12 -11.45 27.74
C LEU A 56 -2.96 -11.62 26.46
N PRO A 57 -2.39 -11.44 25.25
CA PRO A 57 -3.11 -11.73 24.02
C PRO A 57 -3.64 -13.17 24.11
N THR A 58 -4.93 -13.36 23.83
CA THR A 58 -5.49 -14.70 23.80
C THR A 58 -4.86 -15.43 22.62
N PHE A 59 -4.11 -16.48 22.91
CA PHE A 59 -3.47 -17.30 21.88
C PHE A 59 -4.55 -18.01 21.08
N THR A 60 -4.83 -17.45 19.91
CA THR A 60 -5.73 -18.02 18.92
C THR A 60 -4.87 -18.45 17.74
N PRO A 61 -5.00 -19.71 17.27
CA PRO A 61 -4.29 -20.14 16.06
C PRO A 61 -4.56 -19.20 14.88
N ALA A 62 -3.57 -19.05 14.00
CA ALA A 62 -3.78 -18.33 12.75
C ALA A 62 -4.92 -18.99 11.96
N PRO A 63 -5.83 -18.21 11.35
CA PRO A 63 -6.73 -18.74 10.33
C PRO A 63 -5.95 -19.43 9.19
N ALA A 64 -6.60 -20.34 8.48
CA ALA A 64 -5.94 -21.10 7.42
C ALA A 64 -5.38 -20.19 6.32
N GLU A 65 -6.11 -19.14 5.94
CA GLU A 65 -5.68 -18.14 4.96
C GLU A 65 -4.47 -17.29 5.40
N GLU A 66 -4.23 -17.21 6.70
CA GLU A 66 -3.12 -16.46 7.31
C GLU A 66 -1.85 -17.32 7.44
N THR A 67 -2.01 -18.64 7.56
CA THR A 67 -0.88 -19.56 7.79
C THR A 67 0.11 -19.52 6.63
N GLY A 68 1.40 -19.33 6.94
CA GLY A 68 2.48 -19.24 5.96
C GLY A 68 2.63 -17.86 5.29
N LYS A 69 1.73 -16.91 5.56
CA LYS A 69 1.88 -15.52 5.10
C LYS A 69 3.11 -14.89 5.77
N SER A 70 3.85 -14.10 5.00
CA SER A 70 5.09 -13.48 5.43
C SER A 70 5.02 -11.98 5.26
N TYR A 71 5.57 -11.26 6.24
CA TYR A 71 5.45 -9.82 6.38
C TYR A 71 6.79 -9.19 6.71
N LYS A 72 7.09 -8.08 6.05
CA LYS A 72 8.15 -7.17 6.48
C LYS A 72 7.73 -6.46 7.75
N VAL A 73 8.65 -6.38 8.72
CA VAL A 73 8.42 -5.69 9.98
C VAL A 73 8.72 -4.21 9.83
N LEU A 74 7.79 -3.40 10.31
CA LEU A 74 7.90 -1.96 10.47
C LEU A 74 8.06 -1.66 11.97
N ALA A 75 8.87 -0.66 12.33
CA ALA A 75 9.01 -0.21 13.72
C ALA A 75 8.94 1.30 13.81
N GLU A 76 8.24 1.79 14.83
CA GLU A 76 8.29 3.19 15.22
C GLU A 76 9.43 3.40 16.22
N ILE A 77 10.56 3.85 15.71
CA ILE A 77 11.77 4.09 16.49
C ILE A 77 11.86 5.59 16.77
N GLY A 78 11.96 5.96 18.05
CA GLY A 78 12.11 7.36 18.46
C GLY A 78 10.84 8.05 18.99
N GLY A 79 9.75 7.31 19.21
CA GLY A 79 8.55 7.79 19.91
C GLY A 79 7.31 7.96 19.03
N ALA A 80 6.18 8.29 19.66
CA ALA A 80 4.84 8.17 19.09
C ALA A 80 4.52 9.07 17.87
N ASP A 81 5.39 10.04 17.60
CA ASP A 81 5.28 10.99 16.49
C ASP A 81 6.28 10.71 15.37
N GLN A 82 7.08 9.65 15.48
CA GLN A 82 8.01 9.24 14.43
C GLN A 82 7.32 8.36 13.39
N PRO A 83 7.77 8.38 12.13
CA PRO A 83 7.27 7.42 11.15
C PRO A 83 7.73 6.01 11.53
N PHE A 84 6.89 5.04 11.19
CA PHE A 84 7.30 3.64 11.12
C PHE A 84 8.26 3.46 9.95
N ILE A 85 9.35 2.71 10.16
CA ILE A 85 10.34 2.38 9.14
C ILE A 85 10.57 0.87 9.08
N LEU A 86 11.05 0.37 7.95
CA LEU A 86 11.42 -1.04 7.80
C LEU A 86 12.60 -1.40 8.72
N THR A 87 12.50 -2.53 9.41
CA THR A 87 13.57 -3.04 10.28
C THR A 87 14.55 -3.96 9.55
N GLY A 88 14.21 -4.40 8.34
CA GLY A 88 14.91 -5.48 7.63
C GLY A 88 14.54 -6.89 8.09
N SER A 89 13.66 -7.02 9.10
CA SER A 89 13.17 -8.31 9.59
C SER A 89 11.92 -8.76 8.84
N VAL A 90 11.72 -10.07 8.78
CA VAL A 90 10.50 -10.71 8.26
C VAL A 90 9.87 -11.55 9.36
N GLN A 91 8.55 -11.51 9.47
CA GLN A 91 7.76 -12.36 10.34
C GLN A 91 6.81 -13.20 9.50
N THR A 92 6.71 -14.48 9.83
CA THR A 92 5.83 -15.42 9.16
C THR A 92 4.76 -15.89 10.14
N SER A 93 3.52 -15.96 9.67
CA SER A 93 2.40 -16.46 10.46
C SER A 93 2.46 -17.99 10.57
N LEU A 94 3.11 -18.50 11.61
CA LEU A 94 3.18 -19.94 11.90
C LEU A 94 3.54 -20.20 13.39
N PRO A 95 2.71 -20.89 14.19
CA PRO A 95 1.31 -21.27 13.98
C PRO A 95 0.31 -20.16 14.32
N PHE A 96 0.80 -18.99 14.73
CA PHE A 96 -0.01 -17.83 15.12
C PHE A 96 0.11 -16.73 14.08
N ASP A 97 -0.88 -15.83 14.06
CA ASP A 97 -0.82 -14.63 13.24
C ASP A 97 0.43 -13.79 13.62
N ALA A 98 1.20 -13.37 12.63
CA ALA A 98 2.43 -12.60 12.81
C ALA A 98 2.22 -11.33 13.65
N SER A 99 1.03 -10.73 13.61
CA SER A 99 0.71 -9.54 14.42
C SER A 99 0.71 -9.83 15.92
N LEU A 100 0.36 -11.05 16.34
CA LEU A 100 0.43 -11.46 17.74
C LEU A 100 1.87 -11.57 18.22
N MET A 101 2.79 -12.01 17.36
CA MET A 101 4.23 -12.00 17.65
C MET A 101 4.76 -10.58 17.77
N CYS A 102 4.38 -9.68 16.85
CA CYS A 102 4.69 -8.25 16.96
C CYS A 102 4.16 -7.67 18.26
N LEU A 103 2.91 -7.94 18.61
CA LEU A 103 2.31 -7.48 19.86
C LEU A 103 3.06 -8.00 21.09
N ALA A 104 3.55 -9.25 21.08
CA ALA A 104 4.40 -9.79 22.15
C ALA A 104 5.74 -9.05 22.24
N MET A 105 6.41 -8.79 21.11
CA MET A 105 7.67 -8.01 21.07
C MET A 105 7.47 -6.58 21.59
N GLN A 106 6.33 -5.95 21.30
CA GLN A 106 5.99 -4.61 21.81
C GLN A 106 5.93 -4.56 23.34
N GLN A 107 5.63 -5.68 24.03
CA GLN A 107 5.58 -5.72 25.49
C GLN A 107 6.96 -5.56 26.13
N GLY A 108 8.03 -6.02 25.46
CA GLY A 108 9.40 -5.93 25.98
C GLY A 108 10.17 -4.69 25.53
N ALA A 109 9.88 -4.16 24.34
CA ALA A 109 10.69 -3.12 23.70
C ALA A 109 10.18 -1.68 23.90
N ASN A 110 8.94 -1.49 24.37
CA ASN A 110 8.28 -0.18 24.50
C ASN A 110 8.22 0.65 23.19
N PHE A 111 8.35 -0.02 22.04
CA PHE A 111 8.14 0.53 20.69
C PHE A 111 6.95 -0.16 20.02
N ARG A 112 6.39 0.45 18.97
CA ARG A 112 5.31 -0.14 18.17
C ARG A 112 5.88 -0.89 16.97
N TYR A 113 5.33 -2.07 16.67
CA TYR A 113 5.72 -2.90 15.53
C TYR A 113 4.54 -3.10 14.58
N GLY A 114 4.70 -2.69 13.34
CA GLY A 114 3.73 -2.92 12.26
C GLY A 114 4.17 -4.01 11.31
N LEU A 115 3.25 -4.44 10.46
CA LEU A 115 3.46 -5.47 9.44
C LEU A 115 3.01 -4.96 8.07
N MET A 116 3.80 -5.24 7.05
CA MET A 116 3.51 -4.99 5.63
C MET A 116 3.76 -6.29 4.87
N PRO A 117 2.96 -6.67 3.86
CA PRO A 117 3.24 -7.87 3.06
C PRO A 117 4.69 -7.94 2.58
N ALA A 118 5.30 -9.12 2.61
CA ALA A 118 6.70 -9.27 2.21
C ALA A 118 6.93 -8.88 0.74
N ASP A 119 5.95 -9.16 -0.11
CA ASP A 119 5.88 -8.85 -1.53
C ASP A 119 5.10 -7.57 -1.84
N GLU A 120 4.82 -6.73 -0.84
CA GLU A 120 4.03 -5.49 -0.98
C GLU A 120 4.53 -4.62 -2.15
N GLN A 121 3.58 -4.26 -3.01
CA GLN A 121 3.77 -3.35 -4.14
C GLN A 121 2.98 -2.06 -3.91
N PRO A 122 3.43 -0.93 -4.47
CA PRO A 122 2.63 0.30 -4.48
C PRO A 122 1.23 0.05 -5.07
N VAL A 123 0.21 0.65 -4.47
CA VAL A 123 -1.16 0.60 -4.97
C VAL A 123 -1.21 1.13 -6.41
N ALA A 124 -1.87 0.40 -7.30
CA ALA A 124 -1.98 0.79 -8.70
C ALA A 124 -2.74 2.12 -8.86
N ALA A 125 -2.31 2.94 -9.83
CA ALA A 125 -3.09 4.10 -10.22
C ALA A 125 -4.44 3.67 -10.83
N PRO A 126 -5.53 4.42 -10.58
CA PRO A 126 -6.77 4.19 -11.30
C PRO A 126 -6.51 4.24 -12.81
N GLU A 127 -7.05 3.28 -13.55
CA GLU A 127 -6.98 3.32 -15.02
C GLU A 127 -7.70 4.59 -15.49
N SER A 128 -6.98 5.46 -16.19
CA SER A 128 -7.62 6.63 -16.82
C SER A 128 -8.59 6.13 -17.89
N PRO A 129 -9.83 6.65 -17.97
CA PRO A 129 -10.73 6.30 -19.06
C PRO A 129 -10.04 6.59 -20.39
N ALA A 130 -9.94 5.59 -21.26
CA ALA A 130 -9.41 5.79 -22.60
C ALA A 130 -10.33 6.79 -23.32
N THR A 131 -9.82 7.98 -23.63
CA THR A 131 -10.50 8.94 -24.50
C THR A 131 -10.68 8.25 -25.86
N PRO A 132 -11.90 8.09 -26.39
CA PRO A 132 -12.06 7.55 -27.72
C PRO A 132 -11.42 8.52 -28.73
N SER A 133 -10.40 8.05 -29.46
CA SER A 133 -9.82 8.80 -30.57
C SER A 133 -10.89 9.06 -31.62
N SER A 134 -11.41 10.28 -31.64
CA SER A 134 -12.21 10.78 -32.76
C SER A 134 -11.28 10.91 -33.96
N ALA A 135 -11.42 10.01 -34.93
CA ALA A 135 -10.74 10.12 -36.22
C ALA A 135 -11.26 11.38 -36.94
N THR A 136 -10.42 12.40 -37.10
CA THR A 136 -10.67 13.51 -38.00
C THR A 136 -10.57 13.01 -39.44
N PRO A 137 -11.56 13.21 -40.32
CA PRO A 137 -11.38 12.95 -41.75
C PRO A 137 -10.48 14.04 -42.34
N SER A 138 -9.32 13.65 -42.86
CA SER A 138 -8.52 14.54 -43.72
C SER A 138 -9.20 14.66 -45.09
N GLU A 139 -9.73 15.83 -45.41
CA GLU A 139 -10.02 16.20 -46.80
C GLU A 139 -8.69 16.45 -47.54
N SER A 140 -8.37 15.57 -48.50
CA SER A 140 -7.29 15.78 -49.46
C SER A 140 -7.74 16.74 -50.57
N THR A 141 -7.19 17.95 -50.60
CA THR A 141 -7.25 18.84 -51.75
C THR A 141 -6.23 18.41 -52.80
N SER A 142 -6.68 17.84 -53.92
CA SER A 142 -5.90 17.72 -55.15
C SER A 142 -6.45 18.70 -56.19
N GLY A 143 -5.60 19.57 -56.75
CA GLY A 143 -5.96 20.30 -57.96
C GLY A 143 -5.05 21.45 -58.35
N THR A 144 -4.22 21.15 -59.36
CA THR A 144 -3.89 22.01 -60.51
C THR A 144 -2.53 22.74 -60.48
N GLU A 145 -1.55 22.13 -61.14
CA GLU A 145 -0.40 22.81 -61.75
C GLU A 145 -0.89 23.64 -62.96
N GLY A 146 -0.70 24.95 -62.89
CA GLY A 146 -0.91 25.88 -63.99
C GLY A 146 0.39 26.63 -64.28
N THR A 147 1.11 26.18 -65.29
CA THR A 147 2.28 26.83 -65.87
C THR A 147 1.87 28.05 -66.71
N SER A 148 2.46 29.22 -66.45
CA SER A 148 2.75 30.21 -67.50
C SER A 148 3.76 31.27 -67.06
N THR A 149 4.89 31.26 -67.76
CA THR A 149 6.06 32.15 -67.78
C THR A 149 5.72 33.58 -68.23
N PRO A 150 6.44 34.64 -67.79
CA PRO A 150 6.44 35.94 -68.44
C PRO A 150 7.67 36.13 -69.34
N ALA A 151 7.48 36.56 -70.59
CA ALA A 151 8.49 37.24 -71.40
C ALA A 151 7.78 38.06 -72.49
N GLY A 152 8.14 39.33 -72.63
CA GLY A 152 7.42 40.31 -73.44
C GLY A 152 7.96 40.52 -74.86
N SER A 153 7.21 41.31 -75.63
CA SER A 153 7.61 42.33 -76.60
C SER A 153 6.36 43.12 -76.99
#